data_AF-A0A090YXE2-F1
#
_entry.id   AF-A0A090YXE2-F1
#
_cell.length_a   1.000
_cell.length_b   1.000
_cell.length_c   1.000
_cell.angle_alpha   90.00
_cell.angle_beta   90.00
_cell.angle_gamma   90.00
#
_symmetry.space_group_name_H-M   'P 1'
#
loop_
_entity.id
_entity.type
_entity.pdbx_description
1 polymer ?
#
loop_
_entity_poly.entity_id
_entity_poly.type
_entity_poly.pdbx_seq_one_letter_code
_entity_poly.pdbx_strand_id
1 'polypeptide(L)' 'MLRMEFKERKVNVYSTEGYVMESISTKVEVQEVIDFLEECKEHME' A
#
# COMPACT_ATOMS: atom_id res chain seq x y z
N MET A 1 -23.46 1.45 -1.95
CA MET A 1 -22.39 2.47 -1.76
C MET A 1 -21.09 1.70 -1.59
N LEU A 2 -20.04 2.05 -2.35
CA LEU A 2 -18.72 1.43 -2.14
C LEU A 2 -18.18 1.91 -0.80
N ARG A 3 -17.56 1.00 -0.02
CA ARG A 3 -16.92 1.36 1.25
C ARG A 3 -15.44 1.60 1.00
N MET A 4 -14.91 2.68 1.56
CA MET A 4 -13.48 2.95 1.58
C MET A 4 -12.99 2.87 3.02
N GLU A 5 -11.86 2.20 3.24
CA GLU A 5 -11.24 2.09 4.56
C GLU A 5 -9.75 2.40 4.47
N PHE A 6 -9.30 3.27 5.37
CA PHE A 6 -7.87 3.48 5.58
C PHE A 6 -7.38 2.50 6.65
N LYS A 7 -6.50 1.59 6.25
CA LYS A 7 -5.90 0.59 7.15
C LYS A 7 -4.50 0.27 6.68
N GLU A 8 -3.57 0.07 7.63
CA GLU A 8 -2.19 -0.35 7.33
C GLU A 8 -1.53 0.52 6.25
N ARG A 9 -1.72 1.85 6.33
CA ARG A 9 -1.16 2.82 5.38
C ARG A 9 -1.58 2.61 3.92
N LYS A 10 -2.71 1.92 3.72
CA LYS A 10 -3.37 1.73 2.42
C LYS A 10 -4.82 2.17 2.51
N VAL A 11 -5.36 2.57 1.37
CA VAL A 11 -6.80 2.78 1.21
C VAL A 11 -7.36 1.59 0.44
N ASN A 12 -8.22 0.82 1.10
CA ASN A 12 -8.92 -0.28 0.47
C ASN A 12 -10.31 0.18 0.04
N VAL A 13 -10.65 -0.08 -1.22
CA VAL A 13 -11.99 0.14 -1.78
C VAL A 13 -12.69 -1.22 -1.83
N TYR A 14 -13.82 -1.33 -1.16
CA TYR A 14 -14.62 -2.55 -1.08
C TYR A 14 -15.84 -2.47 -1.98
N SER A 15 -16.16 -3.60 -2.62
CA SER A 15 -17.42 -3.83 -3.30
C SER A 15 -18.57 -3.80 -2.29
N THR A 16 -19.81 -3.74 -2.80
CA THR A 16 -21.00 -3.85 -1.95
C THR A 16 -21.14 -5.21 -1.26
N GLU A 17 -20.44 -6.23 -1.76
CA GLU A 17 -20.40 -7.59 -1.20
C GLU A 17 -19.27 -7.76 -0.18
N GLY A 18 -18.42 -6.73 0.03
CA GLY A 18 -17.34 -6.73 1.02
C GLY A 18 -16.00 -7.24 0.50
N TYR A 19 -15.85 -7.48 -0.81
CA TYR A 19 -14.56 -7.83 -1.41
C TYR A 19 -13.72 -6.60 -1.69
N VAL A 20 -12.40 -6.67 -1.49
CA VAL A 20 -11.47 -5.60 -1.89
C VAL A 20 -11.40 -5.57 -3.42
N MET A 21 -11.80 -4.45 -4.02
CA MET A 21 -11.68 -4.23 -5.46
C MET A 21 -10.39 -3.50 -5.82
N GLU A 22 -9.97 -2.55 -4.98
CA GLU A 22 -8.76 -1.76 -5.19
C GLU A 22 -8.05 -1.51 -3.86
N SER A 23 -6.72 -1.50 -3.88
CA SER A 23 -5.89 -1.12 -2.74
C SER A 23 -4.87 -0.11 -3.20
N ILE A 24 -4.93 1.09 -2.62
CA ILE A 24 -4.09 2.22 -3.00
C ILE A 24 -3.08 2.45 -1.88
N SER A 25 -1.79 2.28 -2.17
CA SER A 25 -0.73 2.57 -1.23
C SER A 25 -0.61 4.07 -0.96
N THR A 26 -0.40 4.44 0.29
CA THR A 26 -0.04 5.82 0.61
C THR A 26 1.38 6.14 0.12
N LYS A 27 1.66 7.44 -0.02
CA LYS A 27 3.03 7.92 -0.24
C LYS A 27 4.02 7.40 0.81
N VAL A 28 3.58 7.27 2.08
CA VAL A 28 4.44 6.80 3.18
C VAL A 28 4.83 5.33 2.97
N GLU A 29 3.85 4.46 2.72
CA GLU A 29 4.11 3.04 2.41
C GLU A 29 5.04 2.88 1.21
N VAL A 30 4.82 3.67 0.14
CA VAL A 30 5.66 3.61 -1.06
C VAL A 30 7.09 4.05 -0.76
N GLN A 31 7.29 5.10 0.04
CA GLN A 31 8.63 5.57 0.38
C GLN A 31 9.38 4.56 1.24
N GLU A 32 8.73 3.93 2.22
CA GLU A 32 9.37 2.90 3.06
C GLU A 32 9.85 1.70 2.23
N VAL A 33 9.09 1.29 1.21
CA VAL A 33 9.52 0.24 0.28
C VAL A 33 10.71 0.69 -0.57
N ILE A 34 10.70 1.94 -1.04
CA ILE A 34 11.83 2.50 -1.80
C ILE A 34 13.10 2.50 -0.94
N ASP A 35 13.01 3.02 0.29
CA ASP A 35 14.14 3.13 1.20
C ASP A 35 14.74 1.74 1.50
N PHE A 36 13.88 0.74 1.74
CA PHE A 36 14.30 -0.66 1.90
C PHE A 36 15.02 -1.21 0.66
N LEU A 37 14.51 -0.91 -0.54
CA LEU A 37 15.13 -1.38 -1.78
C LEU A 37 16.48 -0.71 -2.05
N GLU A 38 16.65 0.56 -1.70
CA GLU A 38 17.96 1.23 -1.78
C GLU A 38 18.96 0.63 -0.79
N GLU A 39 18.57 0.37 0.46
CA GLU A 39 19.41 -0.36 1.44
C GLU A 39 19.82 -1.74 0.89
N CYS A 40 18.90 -2.49 0.27
CA CYS A 40 19.23 -3.76 -0.35
C CYS A 40 20.27 -3.62 -1.46
N LYS A 41 20.22 -2.56 -2.28
CA LYS A 41 21.20 -2.33 -3.34
C LYS A 41 22.58 -2.04 -2.76
N GLU A 42 22.67 -1.24 -1.71
CA GLU A 42 23.94 -0.93 -1.03
C GLU A 42 24.62 -2.21 -0.51
N HIS A 43 23.85 -3.21 -0.11
CA HIS A 43 24.37 -4.51 0.35
C HIS A 43 24.72 -5.50 -0.78
N MET A 44 24.46 -5.15 -2.04
CA MET A 44 24.79 -5.97 -3.21
C MET A 44 26.07 -5.51 -3.93
N GLU A 45 26.62 -4.34 -3.56
CA GLU A 45 27.89 -3.78 -4.05
C GLU A 45 29.07 -4.09 -3.11
#